data_AF-A0A1F5XC94-F1
#
_entry.id   AF-A0A1F5XC94-F1
#
_cell.length_a   1.000
_cell.length_b   1.000
_cell.length_c   1.000
_cell.angle_alpha   90.00
_cell.angle_beta   90.00
_cell.angle_gamma   90.00
#
_symmetry.space_group_name_H-M   'P 1'
#
loop_
_entity.id
_entity.type
_entity.pdbx_description
1 polymer ?
#
loop_
_entity_poly.entity_id
_entity_poly.type
_entity_poly.pdbx_seq_one_letter_code
_entity_poly.pdbx_strand_id
1 'polypeptide(L)'
;MKYLATLLLITSFAGIGIFGFSLFDHAMMDGSNSGCVASAIDGTACPTSIMSMTLHHISALQTLTTTVVPPISSLLLLLASLLLISVSIFLFHKNLLLPKLGLLPQRIRDLTLDSLYSQRKITSWLSLFELSPAL
;
A
#
# COMPACT_ATOMS: atom_id res chain seq x y z
N MET A 1 -5.12 13.77 2.36
CA MET A 1 -3.69 13.53 2.63
C MET A 1 -3.24 12.09 2.44
N LYS A 2 -3.89 11.08 3.05
CA LYS A 2 -3.47 9.67 2.94
C LYS A 2 -3.34 9.16 1.50
N TYR A 3 -4.37 9.38 0.66
CA TYR A 3 -4.35 8.95 -0.74
C TYR A 3 -3.25 9.60 -1.58
N LEU A 4 -2.94 10.88 -1.31
CA LEU A 4 -1.88 11.61 -2.01
C LEU A 4 -0.50 11.06 -1.64
N ALA A 5 -0.28 10.75 -0.36
CA ALA A 5 0.94 10.09 0.11
C ALA A 5 1.08 8.66 -0.45
N THR A 6 -0.02 7.89 -0.52
CA THR A 6 -0.03 6.55 -1.13
C THR A 6 0.30 6.63 -2.63
N LEU A 7 -0.29 7.60 -3.35
CA LEU A 7 -0.02 7.80 -4.77
C LEU A 7 1.44 8.18 -5.00
N LEU A 8 1.98 9.13 -4.23
CA LEU A 8 3.39 9.51 -4.29
C LEU A 8 4.33 8.32 -4.05
N LEU A 9 4.03 7.47 -3.06
CA LEU A 9 4.82 6.27 -2.79
C LEU A 9 4.79 5.29 -3.97
N ILE A 10 3.61 4.99 -4.50
CA ILE A 10 3.47 4.07 -5.64
C ILE A 10 4.20 4.63 -6.87
N THR A 11 4.00 5.91 -7.19
CA THR A 11 4.64 6.55 -8.34
C THR A 11 6.15 6.64 -8.16
N SER A 12 6.64 6.94 -6.96
CA SER A 12 8.08 6.96 -6.67
C SER A 12 8.70 5.58 -6.84
N PHE A 13 8.05 4.53 -6.33
CA PHE A 13 8.54 3.16 -6.42
C PHE A 13 8.57 2.67 -7.88
N ALA A 14 7.48 2.90 -8.62
CA ALA A 14 7.41 2.57 -10.04
C ALA A 14 8.44 3.37 -10.86
N GLY A 15 8.60 4.67 -10.56
CA GLY A 15 9.59 5.53 -11.18
C GLY A 15 11.02 5.05 -10.92
N ILE A 16 11.37 4.76 -9.67
CA ILE A 16 12.70 4.22 -9.31
C ILE A 16 12.97 2.91 -10.04
N GLY A 17 11.97 2.03 -10.16
CA GLY A 17 12.10 0.81 -10.94
C GLY A 17 12.43 1.12 -12.41
N ILE A 18 11.55 1.85 -13.09
CA ILE A 18 11.66 2.10 -14.54
C ILE A 18 12.91 2.93 -14.88
N PHE A 19 13.12 4.05 -14.19
CA PHE A 19 14.27 4.91 -14.43
C PHE A 19 15.57 4.29 -13.94
N GLY A 20 15.54 3.49 -12.86
CA GLY A 20 16.70 2.72 -12.42
C GLY A 20 17.18 1.78 -13.54
N PHE A 21 16.28 0.95 -14.08
CA PHE A 21 16.63 0.05 -15.19
C PHE A 21 17.15 0.80 -16.43
N SER A 22 16.51 1.91 -16.81
CA SER A 22 16.90 2.68 -18.00
C SER A 22 18.21 3.47 -17.83
N LEU A 23 18.50 4.00 -16.64
CA LEU A 23 19.74 4.74 -16.37
C LEU A 23 20.95 3.81 -16.29
N PHE A 24 20.77 2.60 -15.74
CA PHE A 24 21.83 1.60 -15.71
C PHE A 24 22.16 1.08 -17.11
N ASP A 25 21.21 1.01 -18.04
CA ASP A 25 21.46 0.63 -19.44
C ASP A 25 22.47 1.59 -20.11
N HIS A 26 22.28 2.90 -19.99
CA HIS A 26 23.19 3.88 -20.61
C HIS A 26 24.61 3.86 -20.03
N ALA A 27 24.78 3.65 -18.72
CA ALA A 27 26.10 3.55 -18.10
C ALA A 27 26.87 2.28 -18.52
N MET A 28 26.16 1.25 -18.97
CA MET A 28 26.72 -0.03 -19.40
C MET A 28 27.04 -0.06 -20.90
N MET A 29 26.47 0.86 -21.69
CA MET A 29 26.62 0.92 -23.15
C MET A 29 27.88 1.64 -23.65
N ASP A 30 28.61 2.37 -22.80
CA ASP A 30 29.84 3.11 -23.16
C ASP A 30 31.06 2.20 -23.47
N GLY A 31 30.84 0.90 -23.73
CA GLY A 31 31.79 0.02 -24.42
C GLY A 31 33.04 -0.39 -23.64
N SER A 32 33.24 0.09 -22.41
CA SER A 32 34.33 -0.40 -21.56
C SER A 32 33.89 -1.69 -20.84
N ASN A 33 34.55 -2.80 -21.14
CA ASN A 33 34.42 -4.08 -20.42
C ASN A 33 34.66 -3.94 -18.89
N SER A 34 35.19 -2.80 -18.44
CA SER A 34 35.43 -2.44 -17.05
C SER A 34 34.24 -1.83 -16.31
N GLY A 35 33.21 -1.34 -17.01
CA GLY A 35 32.08 -0.63 -16.40
C GLY A 35 30.92 -1.53 -15.96
N CYS A 36 30.98 -2.81 -16.29
CA CYS A 36 29.83 -3.68 -16.24
C CYS A 36 29.96 -4.76 -15.16
N VAL A 37 29.17 -4.57 -14.11
CA VAL A 37 29.13 -5.44 -12.93
C VAL A 37 28.78 -6.88 -13.29
N ALA A 38 27.88 -7.09 -14.26
CA ALA A 38 27.50 -8.42 -14.74
C ALA A 38 28.69 -9.22 -15.28
N SER A 39 29.58 -8.58 -16.06
CA SER A 39 30.77 -9.24 -16.60
C SER A 39 31.81 -9.53 -15.51
N ALA A 40 31.90 -8.67 -14.50
CA ALA A 40 32.78 -8.89 -13.35
C ALA A 40 32.36 -10.07 -12.47
N ILE A 41 31.05 -10.39 -12.40
CA ILE A 41 30.51 -11.46 -11.55
C ILE A 41 30.64 -12.82 -12.26
N ASP A 42 30.10 -12.94 -13.47
CA ASP A 42 29.95 -14.25 -14.15
C ASP A 42 30.75 -14.37 -15.46
N GLY A 43 31.55 -13.35 -15.83
CA GLY A 43 32.32 -13.34 -17.08
C GLY A 43 31.48 -13.23 -18.35
N THR A 44 30.17 -13.05 -18.23
CA THR A 44 29.25 -12.92 -19.37
C THR A 44 29.43 -11.57 -20.06
N ALA A 45 29.24 -11.55 -21.39
CA ALA A 45 29.25 -10.31 -22.15
C ALA A 45 28.13 -9.36 -21.66
N CYS A 46 28.44 -8.06 -21.60
CA CYS A 46 27.49 -7.09 -21.09
C CYS A 46 26.32 -6.92 -22.04
N PRO A 47 25.09 -6.86 -21.51
CA PRO A 47 23.92 -6.63 -22.33
C PRO A 47 24.03 -5.24 -23.00
N THR A 48 23.96 -5.22 -24.32
CA THR A 48 24.05 -3.99 -25.14
C THR A 48 22.68 -3.42 -25.50
N SER A 49 21.61 -4.02 -24.98
CA SER A 49 20.24 -3.60 -25.22
C SER A 49 19.38 -3.83 -23.98
N ILE A 50 18.35 -3.01 -23.84
CA ILE A 50 17.32 -3.13 -22.78
C ILE A 50 16.73 -4.55 -22.73
N MET A 51 16.51 -5.19 -23.89
CA MET A 51 15.99 -6.56 -23.96
C MET A 51 17.00 -7.58 -23.42
N SER A 52 18.28 -7.46 -23.75
CA SER A 52 19.31 -8.32 -23.17
C SER A 52 19.51 -8.08 -21.67
N MET A 53 19.38 -6.83 -21.21
CA MET A 53 19.53 -6.46 -19.81
C MET A 53 18.39 -7.02 -18.96
N THR A 54 17.15 -6.90 -19.43
CA THR A 54 15.98 -7.50 -18.78
C THR A 54 16.08 -9.02 -18.69
N LEU A 55 16.50 -9.70 -19.75
CA LEU A 55 16.73 -11.15 -19.73
C LEU A 55 17.82 -11.55 -18.73
N HIS A 56 18.92 -10.77 -18.66
CA HIS A 56 19.98 -11.00 -17.70
C HIS A 56 19.47 -10.88 -16.26
N HIS A 57 18.70 -9.83 -15.94
CA HIS A 57 18.06 -9.70 -14.63
C HIS A 57 17.06 -10.80 -14.30
N ILE A 58 16.26 -11.27 -15.27
CA ILE A 58 15.35 -12.40 -15.08
C ILE A 58 16.14 -13.67 -14.72
N SER A 59 17.24 -13.93 -15.43
CA SER A 59 18.08 -15.10 -15.16
C SER A 59 18.78 -15.00 -13.78
N ALA A 60 19.21 -13.82 -13.37
CA ALA A 60 19.77 -13.57 -12.04
C ALA A 60 18.72 -13.75 -10.92
N LEU A 61 17.50 -13.28 -11.13
CA LEU A 61 16.37 -13.53 -10.22
C LEU A 61 16.02 -15.01 -10.15
N GLN A 62 16.03 -15.71 -11.28
CA GLN A 62 15.76 -17.14 -11.34
C GLN A 62 16.83 -17.94 -10.59
N THR A 63 18.11 -17.66 -10.83
CA THR A 63 19.22 -18.31 -10.12
C THR A 63 19.19 -18.00 -8.63
N LEU A 64 18.95 -16.75 -8.23
CA LEU A 64 18.78 -16.37 -6.82
C LEU A 64 17.62 -17.16 -6.18
N THR A 65 16.45 -17.19 -6.82
CA THR A 65 15.28 -17.89 -6.28
C THR A 65 15.49 -19.39 -6.20
N THR A 66 16.11 -20.03 -7.19
CA THR A 66 16.40 -21.47 -7.16
C THR A 66 17.50 -21.85 -6.18
N THR A 67 18.41 -20.92 -5.86
CA THR A 67 19.54 -21.18 -4.95
C THR A 67 19.18 -20.89 -3.50
N VAL A 68 18.41 -19.82 -3.25
CA VAL A 68 18.01 -19.38 -1.90
C VAL A 68 16.81 -20.15 -1.39
N VAL A 69 15.86 -20.51 -2.27
CA VAL A 69 14.71 -21.34 -1.88
C VAL A 69 15.17 -22.79 -1.98
N PRO A 70 15.29 -23.53 -0.84
CA PRO A 70 15.60 -24.94 -0.91
C PRO A 70 14.51 -25.65 -1.73
N PRO A 71 14.75 -26.84 -2.28
CA PRO A 71 13.73 -27.66 -2.95
C PRO A 71 12.72 -28.24 -1.93
N ILE A 72 12.27 -27.42 -0.98
CA ILE A 72 11.09 -27.67 -0.19
C ILE A 72 9.93 -27.69 -1.20
N SER A 73 9.15 -28.76 -1.15
CA SER A 73 7.99 -29.01 -2.01
C SER A 73 7.31 -27.70 -2.43
N SER A 74 7.13 -27.47 -3.72
CA SER A 74 6.43 -26.31 -4.29
C SER A 74 5.09 -26.02 -3.59
N LEU A 75 4.48 -27.05 -3.00
CA LEU A 75 3.33 -26.99 -2.11
C LEU A 75 3.54 -26.10 -0.89
N LEU A 76 4.69 -26.17 -0.22
CA LEU A 76 4.98 -25.43 1.01
C LEU A 76 5.20 -23.94 0.73
N LEU A 77 5.83 -23.62 -0.41
CA LEU A 77 5.96 -22.25 -0.90
C LEU A 77 4.60 -21.68 -1.32
N LEU A 78 3.76 -22.50 -1.98
CA LEU A 78 2.38 -22.14 -2.31
C LEU A 78 1.57 -21.85 -1.03
N LEU A 79 1.66 -22.71 -0.02
CA LEU A 79 0.95 -22.53 1.26
C LEU A 79 1.44 -21.29 2.01
N ALA A 80 2.76 -21.04 2.06
CA ALA A 80 3.32 -19.85 2.68
C ALA A 80 2.86 -18.56 1.97
N SER A 81 2.85 -18.55 0.64
CA SER A 81 2.35 -17.40 -0.13
C SER A 81 0.84 -17.19 0.07
N LEU A 82 0.03 -18.25 0.09
CA LEU A 82 -1.39 -18.16 0.39
C LEU A 82 -1.64 -17.58 1.78
N LEU A 83 -0.88 -18.02 2.79
CA LEU A 83 -0.98 -17.51 4.15
C LEU A 83 -0.64 -16.02 4.21
N LEU A 84 0.46 -15.59 3.60
CA LEU A 84 0.85 -14.17 3.54
C LEU A 84 -0.22 -13.29 2.88
N ILE A 85 -0.79 -13.76 1.76
CA ILE A 85 -1.87 -13.06 1.07
C ILE A 85 -3.10 -12.98 1.97
N SER A 86 -3.50 -14.08 2.61
CA SER A 86 -4.65 -14.12 3.51
C SER A 86 -4.51 -13.17 4.69
N VAL A 87 -3.33 -13.12 5.32
CA VAL A 87 -3.02 -12.23 6.44
C VAL A 87 -3.04 -10.77 5.97
N SER A 88 -2.48 -10.49 4.79
CA SER A 88 -2.48 -9.14 4.22
C SER A 88 -3.90 -8.66 3.95
N ILE A 89 -4.74 -9.49 3.32
CA ILE A 89 -6.15 -9.17 3.06
C ILE A 89 -6.88 -8.93 4.39
N PHE A 90 -6.67 -9.78 5.40
CA PHE A 90 -7.29 -9.63 6.71
C PHE A 90 -6.90 -8.32 7.42
N LEU A 91 -5.62 -7.97 7.39
CA LEU A 91 -5.11 -6.71 7.98
C LEU A 91 -5.65 -5.48 7.23
N PHE A 92 -5.69 -5.54 5.90
CA PHE A 92 -6.30 -4.48 5.09
C PHE A 92 -7.80 -4.35 5.37
N HIS A 93 -8.52 -5.46 5.44
CA HIS A 93 -9.96 -5.47 5.69
C HIS A 93 -10.30 -4.91 7.07
N LYS A 94 -9.53 -5.27 8.12
CA LYS A 94 -9.68 -4.68 9.45
C LYS A 94 -9.46 -3.17 9.45
N ASN A 95 -8.44 -2.69 8.74
CA ASN A 95 -8.15 -1.25 8.68
C ASN A 95 -9.17 -0.46 7.83
N LEU A 96 -9.81 -1.10 6.84
CA LEU A 96 -10.84 -0.47 5.99
C LEU A 96 -12.25 -0.55 6.57
N LEU A 97 -12.67 -1.69 7.13
CA LEU A 97 -14.02 -1.89 7.67
C LEU A 97 -14.19 -1.47 9.12
N LEU A 98 -13.13 -1.44 9.92
CA LEU A 98 -13.15 -0.83 11.26
C LEU A 98 -12.42 0.52 11.19
N PRO A 99 -13.02 1.58 10.59
CA PRO A 99 -12.53 2.92 10.83
C PRO A 99 -12.68 3.16 12.34
N LYS A 100 -11.55 3.28 13.03
CA LYS A 100 -11.39 3.57 14.47
C LYS A 100 -12.74 3.70 15.20
N LEU A 101 -13.18 2.60 15.83
CA LEU A 101 -14.38 2.55 16.67
C LEU A 101 -14.45 3.66 17.73
N GLY A 102 -13.36 4.40 17.98
CA GLY A 102 -13.33 5.54 18.89
C GLY A 102 -14.21 6.75 18.50
N LEU A 103 -14.59 6.91 17.22
CA LEU A 103 -15.46 8.04 16.81
C LEU A 103 -16.96 7.73 16.93
N LEU A 104 -17.33 6.45 16.97
CA LEU A 104 -18.71 5.99 17.04
C LEU A 104 -19.38 6.31 18.40
N PRO A 105 -18.78 6.01 19.57
CA PRO A 105 -19.38 6.34 20.86
C PRO A 105 -19.45 7.85 21.08
N GLN A 106 -18.48 8.61 20.56
CA GLN A 106 -18.51 10.07 20.64
C GLN A 106 -19.63 10.66 19.79
N ARG A 107 -19.83 10.16 18.57
CA ARG A 107 -20.93 10.59 17.70
C ARG A 107 -22.32 10.24 18.26
N ILE A 108 -22.47 9.06 18.88
CA ILE A 108 -23.73 8.67 19.53
C ILE A 108 -24.02 9.55 20.76
N ARG A 109 -22.97 9.93 21.51
CA ARG A 109 -23.10 10.84 22.66
C ARG A 109 -23.52 12.25 22.23
N ASP A 110 -22.95 12.76 21.15
CA ASP A 110 -23.30 14.09 20.65
C ASP A 110 -24.75 14.11 20.12
N LEU A 111 -25.17 13.07 19.38
CA LEU A 111 -26.56 12.91 18.91
C LEU A 111 -27.59 12.82 20.06
N THR A 112 -27.25 12.14 21.15
CA THR A 112 -28.14 12.03 22.31
C THR A 112 -28.24 13.34 23.09
N LEU A 113 -27.14 14.09 23.23
CA LEU A 113 -27.15 15.42 23.85
C LEU A 113 -27.98 16.43 23.04
N ASP A 114 -27.83 16.46 21.71
CA ASP A 114 -28.60 17.34 20.84
C ASP A 114 -30.11 17.04 20.88
N SER A 115 -30.47 15.75 20.92
CA SER A 115 -31.87 15.32 21.06
C SER A 115 -32.50 15.78 22.38
N LEU A 116 -31.79 15.62 23.50
CA LEU A 116 -32.27 16.06 24.82
C LEU A 116 -32.37 17.59 24.91
N TYR A 117 -31.44 18.32 24.31
CA TYR A 117 -31.48 19.78 24.24
C TYR A 117 -32.68 20.27 23.41
N SER A 118 -32.93 19.64 22.27
CA SER A 118 -34.10 19.91 21.42
C SER A 118 -35.41 19.68 22.18
N GLN A 119 -35.54 18.55 22.88
CA GLN A 119 -36.73 18.25 23.67
C GLN A 119 -36.97 19.28 24.78
N ARG A 120 -35.93 19.71 25.50
CA ARG A 120 -36.04 20.77 26.52
C ARG A 120 -36.47 22.11 25.93
N LYS A 121 -36.01 22.44 24.71
CA LYS A 121 -36.40 23.67 24.03
C LYS A 121 -37.87 23.65 23.63
N ILE A 122 -38.37 22.51 23.13
CA ILE A 122 -39.77 22.32 22.76
C ILE A 122 -40.67 22.40 24.00
N THR A 123 -40.32 21.72 25.09
CA THR A 123 -41.10 21.79 26.34
C THR A 123 -41.09 23.18 26.96
N SER A 124 -39.96 23.88 26.93
CA SER A 124 -39.87 25.28 27.35
C SER A 124 -40.78 26.19 26.50
N TRP A 125 -40.76 26.01 25.18
CA TRP A 125 -41.61 26.80 24.27
C TRP A 125 -43.11 26.52 24.49
N LEU A 126 -43.49 25.26 24.66
CA LEU A 126 -44.87 24.86 24.99
C LEU A 126 -45.33 25.44 26.33
N SER A 127 -44.47 25.44 27.36
CA SER A 127 -44.82 26.01 28.67
C SER A 127 -45.07 27.52 28.63
N LEU A 128 -44.39 28.24 27.74
CA LEU A 128 -44.63 29.68 27.53
C LEU A 128 -45.93 29.93 26.79
N PHE A 129 -46.33 29.01 25.90
CA PHE A 129 -47.59 29.11 25.16
C PHE A 129 -48.80 28.88 26.08
N GLU A 130 -48.69 27.91 26.98
CA GLU A 130 -49.73 27.55 27.94
C GLU A 130 -49.97 28.63 29.01
N LEU A 131 -48.93 29.43 29.32
CA LEU A 131 -49.01 30.56 30.25
C LEU A 131 -49.31 31.91 29.55
N SER A 132 -49.55 31.92 28.24
CA SER A 132 -49.90 33.16 27.55
C SER A 132 -51.36 33.52 27.81
N PRO A 133 -51.67 34.78 28.18
CA PRO A 133 -53.05 35.21 28.43
C PRO A 133 -53.85 35.11 27.13
N ALA A 134 -54.88 34.26 27.12
CA ALA A 134 -55.84 34.21 26.04
C ALA A 134 -56.63 35.52 26.04
N LEU A 135 -56.43 36.31 25.00
CA LEU A 135 -57.17 37.54 24.71
C LEU A 135 -58.51 37.19 24.06
#